data_AF-A0A7S1SP80-F1
#
_entry.id   AF-A0A7S1SP80-F1
#
_cell.length_a   1.000
_cell.length_b   1.000
_cell.length_c   1.000
_cell.angle_alpha   90.00
_cell.angle_beta   90.00
_cell.angle_gamma   90.00
#
_symmetry.space_group_name_H-M   'P 1'
#
loop_
_entity.id
_entity.type
_entity.pdbx_description
1 polymer ?
#
loop_
_entity_poly.entity_id
_entity_poly.type
_entity_poly.pdbx_seq_one_letter_code
_entity_poly.pdbx_strand_id
1 'polypeptide(L)'
;AEVEGSYPALVAKVADPETELDYFTRPFEFVSLGIMAYVGNSKAAIDTQKSVGNSTVGLYGGVAFLLWRSVYITKQVSFRNRVLILFDWLKTRVFGRDLSNF
;
A
#
# COMPACT_ATOMS: atom_id res chain seq x y z
N ALA A 1 2.09 3.82 -28.75
CA ALA A 1 1.14 4.76 -29.38
C ALA A 1 -0.29 4.36 -29.02
N GLU A 2 -0.60 4.22 -27.73
CA GLU A 2 -1.91 3.71 -27.27
C GLU A 2 -2.33 4.32 -25.92
N VAL A 3 -2.06 5.62 -25.73
CA VAL A 3 -2.50 6.35 -24.53
C VAL A 3 -3.25 7.64 -24.90
N GLU A 4 -3.07 8.14 -26.12
CA GLU A 4 -3.56 9.47 -26.55
C GLU A 4 -5.08 9.52 -26.82
N GLY A 5 -5.74 8.37 -27.04
CA GLY A 5 -7.17 8.29 -27.34
C GLY A 5 -8.12 8.29 -26.14
N SER A 6 -7.61 8.13 -24.92
CA SER A 6 -8.45 8.07 -23.69
C SER A 6 -8.70 9.45 -23.06
N TYR A 7 -7.80 10.41 -23.29
CA TYR A 7 -7.88 11.76 -22.74
C TYR A 7 -9.06 12.61 -23.24
N PRO A 8 -9.42 12.65 -24.53
CA PRO A 8 -10.50 13.53 -24.99
C PRO A 8 -11.88 13.11 -24.47
N ALA A 9 -12.12 11.82 -24.27
CA ALA A 9 -13.40 11.31 -23.73
C ALA A 9 -13.57 11.63 -22.24
N LEU A 10 -12.48 11.62 -21.46
CA LEU A 10 -12.49 12.01 -20.05
C LEU A 10 -12.69 13.51 -19.88
N VAL A 11 -12.05 14.32 -20.74
CA VAL A 11 -12.21 15.79 -20.74
C VAL A 11 -13.63 16.18 -21.14
N ALA A 12 -14.20 15.53 -22.16
CA ALA A 12 -15.60 15.77 -22.57
C ALA A 12 -16.61 15.40 -21.48
N LYS A 13 -16.32 14.37 -20.67
CA LYS A 13 -17.15 13.95 -19.53
C LYS A 13 -16.97 14.83 -18.28
N VAL A 14 -15.88 15.59 -18.20
CA VAL A 14 -15.62 16.58 -17.12
C VAL A 14 -16.13 17.97 -17.51
N ALA A 15 -16.21 18.28 -18.82
CA ALA A 15 -16.72 19.54 -19.35
C ALA A 15 -18.25 19.69 -19.27
N ASP A 16 -18.97 18.66 -18.83
CA ASP A 16 -20.40 18.73 -18.55
C ASP A 16 -20.59 19.45 -17.19
N PRO A 17 -21.27 20.62 -17.15
CA PRO A 17 -21.42 21.42 -15.93
C PRO A 17 -22.10 20.67 -14.78
N GLU A 18 -22.85 19.60 -15.06
CA GLU A 18 -23.44 18.73 -14.03
C GLU A 18 -22.39 17.89 -13.29
N THR A 19 -21.33 17.43 -13.99
CA THR A 19 -20.23 16.64 -13.39
C THR A 19 -19.19 17.46 -12.65
N GLU A 20 -18.95 18.72 -13.03
CA GLU A 20 -18.07 19.62 -12.25
C GLU A 20 -18.66 19.89 -10.85
N LEU A 21 -19.98 20.11 -10.75
CA LEU A 21 -20.63 20.31 -9.47
C LEU A 21 -20.58 19.05 -8.59
N ASP A 22 -20.74 17.85 -9.17
CA ASP A 22 -20.63 16.59 -8.43
C ASP A 22 -19.23 16.39 -7.82
N TYR A 23 -18.17 16.81 -8.51
CA TYR A 23 -16.79 16.70 -8.01
C TYR A 23 -16.55 17.56 -6.75
N PHE A 24 -17.13 18.75 -6.69
CA PHE A 24 -17.08 19.62 -5.50
C PHE A 24 -18.10 19.22 -4.41
N THR A 25 -19.16 18.49 -4.78
CA THR A 25 -20.24 18.11 -3.85
C THR A 25 -20.00 16.75 -3.21
N ARG A 26 -19.11 15.91 -3.77
CA ARG A 26 -18.84 14.58 -3.22
C ARG A 26 -18.16 14.69 -1.84
N PRO A 27 -18.80 14.19 -0.76
CA PRO A 27 -18.18 14.19 0.55
C PRO A 27 -16.97 13.23 0.59
N PHE A 28 -16.01 13.53 1.46
CA PHE A 28 -14.89 12.62 1.72
C PHE A 28 -15.41 11.29 2.31
N GLU A 29 -15.22 10.20 1.58
CA GLU A 29 -15.52 8.85 2.04
C GLU A 29 -14.23 8.16 2.52
N PHE A 30 -14.15 7.86 3.82
CA PHE A 30 -13.03 7.11 4.35
C PHE A 30 -13.12 5.64 3.94
N VAL A 31 -12.18 5.20 3.10
CA VAL A 31 -12.04 3.79 2.74
C VAL A 31 -10.99 3.15 3.64
N SER A 32 -11.46 2.37 4.63
CA SER A 32 -10.57 1.55 5.45
C SER A 32 -9.99 0.41 4.64
N LEU A 33 -8.67 0.42 4.47
CA LEU A 33 -7.93 -0.66 3.80
C LEU A 33 -7.60 -1.82 4.75
N GLY A 34 -7.97 -1.69 6.05
CA GLY A 34 -7.61 -2.63 7.10
C GLY A 34 -6.39 -2.20 7.92
N ILE A 35 -6.01 -3.04 8.87
CA ILE A 35 -4.87 -2.85 9.77
C ILE A 35 -3.86 -3.99 9.63
N MET A 36 -2.59 -3.70 9.92
CA MET A 36 -1.54 -4.72 9.97
C MET A 36 -0.62 -4.45 11.17
N ALA A 37 -0.32 -5.50 11.93
CA ALA A 37 0.49 -5.42 13.14
C ALA A 37 1.62 -6.45 13.10
N TYR A 38 2.83 -6.04 13.47
CA TYR A 38 3.93 -6.95 13.72
C TYR A 38 3.80 -7.54 15.12
N VAL A 39 3.87 -8.87 15.25
CA VAL A 39 3.61 -9.59 16.51
C VAL A 39 4.90 -10.21 17.10
N GLY A 40 6.05 -9.98 16.47
CA GLY A 40 7.32 -10.59 16.90
C GLY A 40 7.61 -11.92 16.21
N ASN A 41 8.84 -12.43 16.41
CA ASN A 41 9.29 -13.73 15.88
C ASN A 41 9.05 -13.92 14.36
N SER A 42 9.28 -12.88 13.55
CA SER A 42 9.01 -12.90 12.09
C SER A 42 7.56 -13.23 11.72
N LYS A 43 6.59 -12.90 12.58
CA LYS A 43 5.15 -13.06 12.33
C LYS A 43 4.46 -11.71 12.32
N ALA A 44 3.47 -11.56 11.45
CA ALA A 44 2.56 -10.42 11.45
C ALA A 44 1.11 -10.91 11.42
N ALA A 45 0.21 -10.01 11.78
CA ALA A 45 -1.22 -10.12 11.69
C ALA A 45 -1.71 -9.06 10.70
N ILE A 46 -2.57 -9.45 9.77
CA ILE A 46 -3.18 -8.57 8.78
C ILE A 46 -4.68 -8.79 8.88
N ASP A 47 -5.42 -7.72 9.11
CA ASP A 47 -6.87 -7.70 9.05
C ASP A 47 -7.29 -6.74 7.93
N THR A 48 -7.75 -7.28 6.80
CA THR A 48 -8.22 -6.48 5.68
C THR A 48 -9.73 -6.44 5.63
N GLN A 49 -10.29 -5.25 5.73
CA GLN A 49 -11.74 -5.01 5.64
C GLN A 49 -12.26 -5.02 4.19
N LYS A 50 -11.37 -5.20 3.21
CA LYS A 50 -11.73 -5.24 1.80
C LYS A 50 -12.31 -6.63 1.49
N SER A 51 -13.64 -6.71 1.46
CA SER A 51 -14.39 -7.91 1.05
C SER A 51 -13.99 -8.36 -0.35
N VAL A 52 -13.14 -9.38 -0.45
CA VAL A 52 -13.10 -10.28 -1.60
C VAL A 52 -14.09 -11.41 -1.26
N GLY A 53 -15.37 -11.16 -1.51
CA GLY A 53 -16.47 -12.10 -1.22
C GLY A 53 -16.73 -12.32 0.28
N ASN A 54 -17.63 -11.52 0.87
CA ASN A 54 -18.32 -11.73 2.17
C ASN A 54 -17.51 -12.26 3.37
N SER A 55 -16.18 -12.21 3.33
CA SER A 55 -15.29 -12.80 4.33
C SER A 55 -14.14 -11.84 4.59
N THR A 56 -13.98 -11.49 5.87
CA THR A 56 -12.80 -10.79 6.36
C THR A 56 -11.60 -11.73 6.24
N VAL A 57 -10.66 -11.43 5.35
CA VAL A 57 -9.46 -12.24 5.18
C VAL A 57 -8.42 -11.76 6.19
N GLY A 58 -8.34 -12.48 7.31
CA GLY A 58 -7.30 -12.33 8.31
C GLY A 58 -6.10 -13.22 7.98
N LEU A 59 -4.92 -12.63 7.75
CA LEU A 59 -3.67 -13.38 7.51
C LEU A 59 -2.75 -13.30 8.72
N TYR A 60 -2.31 -14.44 9.24
CA TYR A 60 -1.43 -14.53 10.40
C TYR A 60 -0.20 -15.39 10.11
N GLY A 61 0.98 -14.94 10.54
CA GLY A 61 2.23 -15.73 10.47
C GLY A 61 3.32 -15.12 9.58
N GLY A 62 4.21 -15.99 9.07
CA GLY A 62 5.38 -15.57 8.30
C GLY A 62 5.05 -15.01 6.91
N VAL A 63 3.99 -15.49 6.27
CA VAL A 63 3.50 -14.94 4.99
C VAL A 63 2.97 -13.52 5.18
N ALA A 64 2.17 -13.31 6.24
CA ALA A 64 1.70 -11.99 6.64
C ALA A 64 2.89 -11.04 6.93
N PHE A 65 3.99 -11.55 7.50
CA PHE A 65 5.19 -10.75 7.73
C PHE A 65 5.92 -10.31 6.45
N LEU A 66 6.00 -11.17 5.44
CA LEU A 66 6.55 -10.79 4.13
C LEU A 66 5.64 -9.79 3.40
N LEU A 67 4.32 -9.97 3.48
CA LEU A 67 3.35 -9.03 2.92
C LEU A 67 3.43 -7.66 3.60
N TRP A 68 3.49 -7.64 4.93
CA TRP A 68 3.70 -6.43 5.72
C TRP A 68 4.92 -5.65 5.19
N ARG A 69 6.07 -6.32 5.08
CA ARG A 69 7.29 -5.73 4.51
C ARG A 69 7.13 -5.20 3.08
N SER A 70 6.39 -5.92 2.24
CA SER A 70 6.14 -5.56 0.84
C SER A 70 5.27 -4.31 0.72
N VAL A 71 4.27 -4.15 1.60
CA VAL A 71 3.41 -2.96 1.61
C VAL A 71 4.18 -1.72 2.04
N TYR A 72 5.05 -1.79 3.05
CA TYR A 72 5.91 -0.66 3.46
C TYR A 72 6.76 -0.14 2.30
N ILE A 73 7.43 -1.07 1.61
CA ILE A 73 8.22 -0.77 0.42
C ILE A 73 7.31 -0.08 -0.62
N THR A 74 6.16 -0.68 -0.91
CA THR A 74 5.27 -0.24 -2.01
C THR A 74 4.62 1.12 -1.76
N LYS A 75 4.29 1.44 -0.51
CA LYS A 75 3.64 2.70 -0.12
C LYS A 75 4.61 3.86 0.10
N GLN A 76 5.91 3.64 0.07
CA GLN A 76 6.89 4.71 0.20
C GLN A 76 6.88 5.64 -1.02
N VAL A 77 6.83 6.96 -0.76
CA VAL A 77 6.74 8.03 -1.78
C VAL A 77 7.99 8.14 -2.66
N SER A 78 9.15 7.73 -2.16
CA SER A 78 10.45 7.88 -2.85
C SER A 78 11.10 6.53 -3.17
N PHE A 79 11.40 6.32 -4.45
CA PHE A 79 12.09 5.13 -4.94
C PHE A 79 13.50 4.98 -4.34
N ARG A 80 14.23 6.09 -4.15
CA ARG A 80 15.55 6.09 -3.52
C ARG A 80 15.49 5.52 -2.10
N ASN A 81 14.48 5.93 -1.33
CA ASN A 81 14.30 5.47 0.05
C ASN A 81 13.91 3.98 0.11
N ARG A 82 13.13 3.52 -0.88
CA ARG A 82 12.76 2.10 -1.02
C ARG A 82 13.99 1.20 -1.21
N VAL A 83 14.91 1.59 -2.09
CA VAL A 83 16.13 0.82 -2.37
C VAL A 83 17.05 0.80 -1.14
N LEU A 84 17.22 1.93 -0.45
CA LEU A 84 18.02 2.00 0.78
C LEU A 84 17.51 1.03 1.86
N ILE A 85 16.20 1.02 2.12
CA ILE A 85 15.58 0.11 3.12
C ILE A 85 15.78 -1.36 2.73
N LEU A 86 15.67 -1.70 1.44
CA LEU A 86 15.92 -3.05 0.94
C LEU A 86 17.37 -3.49 1.19
N PHE A 87 18.34 -2.60 0.92
CA PHE A 87 19.75 -2.85 1.20
C PHE A 87 20.01 -3.02 2.69
N ASP A 88 19.41 -2.19 3.55
CA ASP A 88 19.55 -2.32 5.00
C ASP A 88 19.00 -3.67 5.51
N TRP A 89 17.85 -4.11 4.99
CA TRP A 89 17.29 -5.42 5.32
C TRP A 89 18.15 -6.57 4.81
N LEU A 90 18.71 -6.46 3.61
CA LEU A 90 19.62 -7.45 3.05
C LEU A 90 20.91 -7.53 3.87
N LYS A 91 21.51 -6.39 4.21
CA LYS A 91 22.69 -6.30 5.07
C LYS A 91 22.43 -6.93 6.43
N THR A 92 21.32 -6.61 7.06
CA THR A 92 20.91 -7.21 8.35
C THR A 92 20.69 -8.72 8.25
N ARG A 93 20.27 -9.23 7.08
CA ARG A 93 20.10 -10.68 6.86
C ARG A 93 21.42 -11.41 6.63
N VAL A 94 22.36 -10.78 5.95
CA VAL A 94 23.65 -11.38 5.56
C VAL A 94 24.65 -11.30 6.71
N PHE A 95 24.72 -10.17 7.41
CA PHE A 95 25.68 -9.93 8.48
C PHE A 95 25.12 -10.21 9.89
N GLY A 96 23.81 -10.47 10.00
CA GLY A 96 23.10 -10.46 11.29
C GLY A 96 22.88 -9.03 11.78
N ARG A 97 22.02 -8.84 12.79
CA ARG A 97 21.90 -7.53 13.46
C ARG A 97 23.22 -7.25 14.17
N ASP A 98 24.01 -6.30 13.66
CA ASP A 98 25.05 -5.68 14.47
C ASP A 98 24.38 -4.93 15.63
N LEU A 99 24.33 -5.62 16.77
CA LEU A 99 23.99 -5.09 18.09
C LEU A 99 25.28 -4.58 18.77
N SER A 100 26.11 -3.84 18.04
CA SER A 100 27.26 -3.17 18.64
C SER A 100 26.76 -2.01 19.52
N ASN A 101 26.29 -2.35 20.72
CA ASN A 101 26.16 -1.43 21.82
C ASN A 101 27.58 -1.10 22.30
N PHE A 102 28.06 0.09 21.96
CA PHE A 102 29.13 0.77 22.70
C PHE A 102 28.54 1.99 23.36
#